data_AF-A0A9W7FKB7-F1
#
_entry.id   AF-A0A9W7FKB7-F1
#
_cell.length_a   1.000
_cell.length_b   1.000
_cell.length_c   1.000
_cell.angle_alpha   90.00
_cell.angle_beta   90.00
_cell.angle_gamma   90.00
#
_symmetry.space_group_name_H-M   'P 1'
#
loop_
_entity.id
_entity.type
_entity.pdbx_description
1 polymer ?
#
loop_
_entity_poly.entity_id
_entity_poly.type
_entity_poly.pdbx_seq_one_letter_code
_entity_poly.pdbx_strand_id
1 'polypeptide(L)'
;MPPSDLTENTNLLPEKQQMHRPLNPSSRSMLRLAAFAILGVFLLISVYNLLSSSPVTSGDEMNEVVGGTMSSSGEHMVGGDRDDHGCIGSAGYTYCAGLRKCVRPWEINMGMC
;
A
#
# COMPACT_ATOMS: atom_id res chain seq x y z
N MET A 1 40.54 42.63 42.43
CA MET A 1 39.71 43.58 43.22
C MET A 1 39.43 44.79 42.33
N PRO A 2 38.20 45.32 42.25
CA PRO A 2 37.11 45.32 43.24
C PRO A 2 35.85 44.56 42.71
N PRO A 3 34.64 44.70 43.27
CA PRO A 3 34.22 43.98 44.47
C PRO A 3 32.92 43.16 44.28
N SER A 4 32.65 42.38 45.31
CA SER A 4 31.42 41.69 45.71
C SER A 4 30.08 42.31 45.24
N ASP A 5 29.23 41.46 44.66
CA ASP A 5 27.78 41.61 44.81
C ASP A 5 27.15 40.25 45.16
N LEU A 6 26.79 40.12 46.44
CA LEU A 6 25.89 39.10 46.97
C LEU A 6 24.47 39.55 46.63
N THR A 7 23.94 39.10 45.49
CA THR A 7 22.50 39.06 45.28
C THR A 7 22.06 37.60 45.21
N GLU A 8 21.80 37.08 46.41
CA GLU A 8 20.52 36.49 46.76
C GLU A 8 19.58 36.30 45.56
N ASN A 9 19.42 35.05 45.11
CA ASN A 9 18.21 34.58 44.44
C ASN A 9 18.06 33.09 44.71
N THR A 10 17.41 32.84 45.83
CA THR A 10 16.74 31.61 46.26
C THR A 10 15.94 30.97 45.13
N ASN A 11 16.60 30.12 44.33
CA ASN A 11 15.93 29.14 43.48
C ASN A 11 15.82 27.79 44.20
N LEU A 12 15.19 27.79 45.38
CA LEU A 12 14.41 26.66 45.89
C LEU A 12 12.95 27.07 45.62
N LEU A 13 12.06 26.36 44.94
CA LEU A 13 11.84 24.96 44.51
C LEU A 13 10.68 25.08 43.45
N PRO A 14 10.24 24.04 42.70
CA PRO A 14 10.69 22.66 42.72
C PRO A 14 10.95 22.03 41.33
N GLU A 15 11.80 21.02 41.36
CA GLU A 15 11.92 19.95 40.38
C GLU A 15 10.66 19.06 40.39
N LYS A 16 9.46 19.64 40.22
CA LYS A 16 8.21 18.89 40.03
C LYS A 16 7.76 18.95 38.57
N GLN A 17 8.67 18.59 37.66
CA GLN A 17 8.38 18.39 36.24
C GLN A 17 7.97 16.94 35.90
N GLN A 18 7.71 16.08 36.89
CA GLN A 18 7.21 14.72 36.66
C GLN A 18 6.09 14.35 37.63
N MET A 19 4.89 14.89 37.40
CA MET A 19 3.69 14.24 37.91
C MET A 19 2.56 14.48 36.94
N HIS A 20 2.37 13.50 36.05
CA HIS A 20 1.23 13.32 35.15
C HIS A 20 0.64 14.63 34.60
N ARG A 21 1.09 15.04 33.40
CA ARG A 21 0.25 15.92 32.56
C ARG A 21 -1.18 15.36 32.62
N PRO A 22 -2.20 16.10 33.07
CA PRO A 22 -3.55 15.69 32.78
C PRO A 22 -3.62 15.61 31.26
N LEU A 23 -3.87 14.41 30.72
CA LEU A 23 -4.27 14.29 29.33
C LEU A 23 -5.42 15.29 29.15
N ASN A 24 -5.17 16.37 28.40
CA ASN A 24 -6.15 17.41 28.13
C ASN A 24 -7.45 16.71 27.67
N PRO A 25 -8.66 17.09 28.12
CA PRO A 25 -9.90 16.46 27.64
C PRO A 25 -10.01 16.46 26.10
N SER A 26 -9.34 17.40 25.43
CA SER A 26 -9.15 17.41 23.97
C SER A 26 -8.40 16.17 23.43
N SER A 27 -7.44 15.62 24.18
CA SER A 27 -6.58 14.51 23.73
C SER A 27 -7.29 13.16 23.67
N ARG A 28 -8.39 12.94 24.39
CA ARG A 28 -9.18 11.69 24.31
C ARG A 28 -9.96 11.60 23.00
N SER A 29 -10.54 12.72 22.57
CA SER A 29 -11.19 12.84 21.26
C SER A 29 -10.16 12.72 20.14
N MET A 30 -8.99 13.35 20.29
CA MET A 30 -7.88 13.21 19.35
C MET A 30 -7.35 11.77 19.27
N LEU A 31 -7.27 11.05 20.39
CA LEU A 31 -6.83 9.65 20.41
C LEU A 31 -7.82 8.72 19.72
N ARG A 32 -9.13 8.96 19.86
CA ARG A 32 -10.17 8.20 19.14
C ARG A 32 -10.10 8.45 17.63
N LEU A 33 -10.01 9.70 17.21
CA LEU A 33 -9.86 10.07 15.80
C LEU A 33 -8.58 9.47 15.20
N ALA A 34 -7.46 9.55 15.91
CA ALA A 34 -6.21 8.93 15.48
C ALA A 34 -6.32 7.41 15.39
N ALA A 35 -6.98 6.75 16.35
CA ALA A 35 -7.19 5.30 16.31
C ALA A 35 -8.06 4.87 15.11
N PHE A 36 -9.15 5.57 14.83
CA PHE A 36 -9.99 5.29 13.65
C PHE A 36 -9.24 5.56 12.35
N ALA A 37 -8.44 6.62 12.27
CA ALA A 37 -7.61 6.89 11.11
C ALA A 37 -6.56 5.79 10.90
N ILE A 38 -5.87 5.35 11.95
CA ILE A 38 -4.87 4.28 11.87
C ILE A 38 -5.51 2.94 11.50
N LEU A 39 -6.62 2.57 12.13
CA LEU A 39 -7.37 1.34 11.80
C LEU A 39 -7.90 1.39 10.37
N GLY A 40 -8.44 2.54 9.93
CA GLY A 40 -8.91 2.74 8.57
C GLY A 40 -7.79 2.62 7.55
N VAL A 41 -6.64 3.27 7.78
CA VAL A 41 -5.46 3.15 6.91
C VAL A 41 -4.92 1.72 6.88
N PHE A 42 -4.86 1.04 8.03
CA PHE A 42 -4.41 -0.36 8.10
C PHE A 42 -5.34 -1.31 7.35
N LEU A 43 -6.66 -1.13 7.48
CA LEU A 43 -7.66 -1.89 6.73
C LEU A 43 -7.57 -1.59 5.23
N LEU A 44 -7.44 -0.34 4.84
CA LEU A 44 -7.28 0.04 3.43
C LEU A 44 -6.02 -0.55 2.81
N ILE A 45 -4.88 -0.49 3.52
CA ILE A 45 -3.63 -1.12 3.07
C ILE A 45 -3.82 -2.64 2.98
N SER A 46 -4.45 -3.27 3.96
CA SER A 46 -4.70 -4.72 3.95
C SER A 46 -5.61 -5.14 2.80
N VAL A 47 -6.69 -4.40 2.54
CA VAL A 47 -7.60 -4.62 1.42
C VAL A 47 -6.90 -4.37 0.09
N TYR A 48 -6.09 -3.31 -0.01
CA TYR A 48 -5.30 -3.03 -1.21
C TYR A 48 -4.31 -4.17 -1.50
N ASN A 49 -3.63 -4.68 -0.49
CA ASN A 49 -2.76 -5.86 -0.63
C ASN A 49 -3.58 -7.11 -0.99
N LEU A 50 -4.75 -7.32 -0.40
CA LEU A 50 -5.62 -8.47 -0.72
C LEU A 50 -6.20 -8.40 -2.14
N LEU A 51 -6.50 -7.20 -2.62
CA LEU A 51 -6.98 -6.95 -3.99
C LEU A 51 -5.84 -7.05 -5.01
N SER A 52 -4.62 -6.70 -4.61
CA SER A 52 -3.42 -6.77 -5.47
C SER A 52 -2.76 -8.16 -5.44
N SER A 53 -2.95 -8.92 -4.37
CA SER A 53 -2.71 -10.36 -4.36
C SER A 53 -3.88 -10.99 -5.10
N SER A 54 -3.74 -11.15 -6.41
CA SER A 54 -4.50 -12.18 -7.13
C SER A 54 -4.49 -13.45 -6.27
N PRO A 55 -5.64 -14.08 -5.99
CA PRO A 55 -5.62 -15.40 -5.36
C PRO A 55 -4.79 -16.29 -6.28
N VAL A 56 -3.59 -16.66 -5.84
CA VAL A 56 -2.89 -17.78 -6.43
C VAL A 56 -3.69 -19.00 -6.00
N THR A 57 -4.73 -19.31 -6.76
CA THR A 57 -5.19 -20.67 -6.92
C THR A 57 -3.99 -21.42 -7.48
N SER A 58 -3.15 -21.93 -6.57
CA SER A 58 -2.29 -23.07 -6.83
C SER A 58 -3.23 -24.22 -7.21
N GLY A 59 -3.60 -24.25 -8.48
CA GLY A 59 -4.24 -25.38 -9.11
C GLY A 59 -3.18 -26.43 -9.34
N ASP A 60 -2.96 -27.25 -8.33
CA ASP A 60 -2.24 -28.52 -8.45
C ASP A 60 -3.11 -29.60 -7.80
N GLU A 61 -4.17 -30.03 -8.49
CA GLU A 61 -4.55 -31.45 -8.57
C GLU A 61 -5.52 -31.67 -9.73
N MET A 62 -4.99 -31.82 -10.95
CA MET A 62 -5.70 -32.50 -12.02
C MET A 62 -5.17 -33.93 -12.10
N ASN A 63 -5.87 -34.88 -11.48
CA ASN A 63 -5.80 -36.26 -11.95
C ASN A 63 -7.20 -36.88 -12.06
N GLU A 64 -7.58 -37.05 -13.33
CA GLU A 64 -8.28 -38.21 -13.88
C GLU A 64 -9.70 -38.54 -13.36
N VAL A 65 -10.70 -38.06 -14.10
CA VAL A 65 -11.87 -38.90 -14.44
C VAL A 65 -12.25 -38.68 -15.91
N VAL A 66 -12.36 -39.81 -16.61
CA VAL A 66 -12.64 -39.98 -18.04
C VAL A 66 -14.03 -39.48 -18.46
N GLY A 67 -14.11 -38.77 -19.60
CA GLY A 67 -15.22 -38.88 -20.55
C GLY A 67 -16.10 -37.64 -20.78
N GLY A 68 -16.13 -37.17 -22.04
CA GLY A 68 -17.28 -36.40 -22.58
C GLY A 68 -16.96 -35.26 -23.55
N THR A 69 -16.98 -35.57 -24.86
CA THR A 69 -17.43 -34.73 -25.99
C THR A 69 -17.04 -33.24 -26.09
N MET A 70 -16.26 -32.90 -27.13
CA MET A 70 -16.12 -31.54 -27.68
C MET A 70 -17.47 -30.93 -28.09
N SER A 71 -17.81 -29.74 -27.58
CA SER A 71 -18.21 -28.56 -28.39
C SER A 71 -18.70 -27.38 -27.53
N SER A 72 -17.96 -26.27 -27.63
CA SER A 72 -18.44 -24.88 -27.67
C SER A 72 -19.46 -24.40 -26.62
N SER A 73 -18.93 -23.88 -25.51
CA SER A 73 -18.93 -22.43 -25.24
C SER A 73 -18.04 -22.20 -24.03
N GLY A 74 -16.75 -22.53 -24.19
CA GLY A 74 -15.77 -21.83 -23.37
C GLY A 74 -15.88 -20.38 -23.83
N GLU A 75 -16.37 -19.50 -22.97
CA GLU A 75 -16.00 -18.10 -23.08
C GLU A 75 -14.50 -18.12 -23.38
N HIS A 76 -14.13 -17.68 -24.58
CA HIS A 76 -12.74 -17.38 -24.87
C HIS A 76 -12.40 -16.33 -23.82
N MET A 77 -11.79 -16.75 -22.71
CA MET A 77 -11.34 -15.84 -21.68
C MET A 77 -10.31 -14.94 -22.36
N VAL A 78 -10.79 -13.83 -22.88
CA VAL A 78 -9.99 -12.78 -23.49
C VAL A 78 -9.09 -12.25 -22.38
N GLY A 79 -7.84 -12.68 -22.40
CA GLY A 79 -6.89 -12.39 -21.31
C GLY A 79 -5.79 -13.41 -21.07
N GLY A 80 -5.77 -14.54 -21.78
CA GLY A 80 -4.66 -15.51 -21.72
C GLY A 80 -3.36 -15.04 -22.40
N ASP A 81 -3.43 -14.06 -23.30
CA ASP A 81 -2.28 -13.57 -24.09
C ASP A 81 -1.43 -12.52 -23.37
N ARG A 82 -1.38 -12.57 -22.04
CA ARG A 82 -0.55 -11.66 -21.24
C ARG A 82 0.89 -12.17 -21.21
N ASP A 83 1.85 -11.30 -21.50
CA ASP A 83 3.28 -11.57 -21.30
C ASP A 83 3.68 -11.48 -19.81
N ASP A 84 4.96 -11.68 -19.50
CA ASP A 84 5.51 -11.62 -18.13
C ASP A 84 5.26 -10.27 -17.43
N HIS A 85 5.00 -9.21 -18.20
CA HIS A 85 4.68 -7.88 -17.71
C HIS A 85 3.17 -7.60 -17.65
N GLY A 86 2.34 -8.60 -17.98
CA GLY A 86 0.89 -8.49 -18.01
C GLY A 86 0.34 -7.79 -19.26
N CYS A 87 1.16 -7.55 -20.29
CA CYS A 87 0.75 -6.89 -21.51
C CYS A 87 0.11 -7.87 -22.49
N ILE A 88 -1.03 -7.48 -23.06
CA ILE A 88 -1.82 -8.32 -23.97
C ILE A 88 -1.29 -8.13 -25.40
N GLY A 89 -0.42 -9.04 -25.84
CA GLY A 89 0.20 -8.96 -27.17
C GLY A 89 -0.81 -8.99 -28.31
N SER A 90 -1.89 -9.78 -28.17
CA SER A 90 -2.97 -9.89 -29.16
C SER A 90 -3.81 -8.61 -29.30
N ALA A 91 -3.87 -7.78 -28.26
CA ALA A 91 -4.48 -6.46 -28.31
C ALA A 91 -3.50 -5.37 -28.82
N GLY A 92 -2.28 -5.76 -29.16
CA GLY A 92 -1.25 -4.87 -29.67
C GLY A 92 -0.49 -4.10 -28.60
N TYR A 93 -0.58 -4.53 -27.33
CA TYR A 93 0.20 -3.95 -26.24
C TYR A 93 1.57 -4.61 -26.14
N THR A 94 2.60 -3.80 -25.91
CA THR A 94 3.98 -4.22 -25.67
C THR A 94 4.50 -3.52 -24.42
N TYR A 95 5.28 -4.23 -23.60
CA TYR A 95 5.89 -3.63 -22.42
C TYR A 95 6.95 -2.58 -22.79
N CYS A 96 6.87 -1.41 -22.16
CA CYS A 96 7.86 -0.34 -22.25
C CYS A 96 8.59 -0.20 -20.92
N ALA A 97 9.91 -0.38 -20.92
CA ALA A 97 10.73 -0.26 -19.71
C ALA A 97 10.83 1.20 -19.24
N GLY A 98 10.95 2.17 -20.16
CA GLY A 98 11.03 3.59 -19.81
C GLY A 98 9.79 4.13 -19.09
N LEU A 99 8.61 3.62 -19.47
CA LEU A 99 7.32 4.04 -18.90
C LEU A 99 6.76 3.03 -17.89
N ARG A 100 7.40 1.86 -17.75
CA ARG A 100 6.97 0.72 -16.92
C ARG A 100 5.49 0.38 -17.10
N LYS A 101 5.01 0.43 -18.34
CA LYS A 101 3.61 0.20 -18.69
C LYS A 101 3.49 -0.48 -20.05
N CYS A 102 2.35 -1.13 -20.26
CA CYS A 102 1.97 -1.64 -21.55
C CYS A 102 1.55 -0.48 -22.47
N VAL A 103 2.19 -0.36 -23.61
CA VAL A 103 1.94 0.68 -24.60
C VAL A 103 1.64 0.07 -25.96
N ARG A 104 0.93 0.80 -26.80
CA ARG A 104 0.78 0.47 -28.22
C ARG A 104 1.88 1.23 -28.96
N PRO A 105 2.83 0.56 -29.65
CA PRO A 105 3.98 1.22 -30.26
C PRO A 105 3.65 2.35 -31.26
N TRP A 106 2.43 2.38 -31.79
CA TRP A 106 1.93 3.44 -32.69
C TRP A 106 1.28 4.63 -31.97
N GLU A 107 0.94 4.50 -30.68
CA GLU A 107 0.41 5.61 -29.88
C GLU A 107 1.53 6.42 -29.23
N ILE A 108 2.69 5.79 -29.04
CA ILE A 108 3.91 6.45 -28.60
C ILE A 108 4.79 6.75 -29.82
N ASN A 109 5.56 7.82 -29.76
CA ASN A 109 6.55 8.07 -30.80
C ASN A 109 7.52 6.87 -30.84
N MET A 110 7.84 6.39 -32.04
CA MET A 110 8.48 5.09 -32.35
C MET A 110 9.87 4.85 -31.72
N GLY A 111 10.34 5.75 -30.84
CA GLY A 111 11.59 5.66 -30.09
C GLY A 111 11.51 6.08 -28.62
N MET A 112 10.32 6.17 -28.02
CA MET A 112 10.16 6.53 -26.59
C MET A 112 9.80 5.32 -25.70
N CYS A 113 10.31 4.13 -26.04
CA CYS A 113 10.09 2.89 -25.31
C CYS A 113 11.30 2.47 -24.48
#